data_AF-A0A7S3EYK2-F1
#
_entry.id   AF-A0A7S3EYK2-F1
#
_cell.length_a   1.000
_cell.length_b   1.000
_cell.length_c   1.000
_cell.angle_alpha   90.00
_cell.angle_beta   90.00
_cell.angle_gamma   90.00
#
_symmetry.space_group_name_H-M   'P 1'
#
loop_
_entity.id
_entity.type
_entity.pdbx_description
1 polymer ?
#
loop_
_entity_poly.entity_id
_entity_poly.type
_entity_poly.pdbx_seq_one_letter_code
_entity_poly.pdbx_strand_id
1 'polypeptide(L)'
;ETVSETDVPQAGQLVSTLLLIMFVFATVGLHLFGGAITTDASGVIISRERAAALAASPFGAANYYPISFNDIPSGMVTLFEFLVVNKYDVRRAGSNAYWDQSHTGIKAT
;
A
#
# COMPACT_ATOMS: atom_id res chain seq x y z
N GLU A 1 36.53 -5.41 2.91
CA GLU A 1 35.77 -5.28 4.16
C GLU A 1 35.39 -6.69 4.63
N THR A 2 35.98 -7.16 5.72
CA THR A 2 35.69 -8.51 6.27
C THR A 2 34.56 -8.39 7.26
N VAL A 3 33.40 -8.99 6.95
CA VAL A 3 32.25 -9.06 7.86
C VAL A 3 32.70 -9.79 9.13
N SER A 4 32.69 -9.09 10.26
CA SER A 4 32.99 -9.67 11.56
C SER A 4 31.82 -10.57 12.01
N GLU A 5 32.09 -11.64 12.76
CA GLU A 5 31.04 -12.59 13.22
C GLU A 5 29.93 -11.90 14.04
N THR A 6 30.19 -10.71 14.57
CA THR A 6 29.23 -9.87 15.30
C THR A 6 28.30 -9.04 14.41
N ASP A 7 28.62 -8.87 13.13
CA ASP A 7 27.84 -8.01 12.22
C ASP A 7 26.52 -8.66 11.80
N VAL A 8 26.50 -9.98 11.67
CA VAL A 8 25.31 -10.76 11.29
C VAL A 8 24.19 -10.67 12.35
N PRO A 9 24.45 -10.91 13.65
CA PRO A 9 23.41 -10.77 14.67
C PRO A 9 22.93 -9.33 14.86
N GLN A 10 23.80 -8.33 14.65
CA GLN A 10 23.41 -6.92 14.71
C GLN A 10 22.50 -6.51 13.54
N ALA A 11 22.82 -6.95 12.32
CA ALA A 11 21.94 -6.78 11.16
C ALA A 11 20.59 -7.49 11.37
N GLY A 12 20.59 -8.68 12.00
CA GLY A 12 19.38 -9.42 12.35
C GLY A 12 18.46 -8.65 13.30
N GLN A 13 19.02 -7.97 14.32
CA GLN A 13 18.25 -7.12 15.22
C GLN A 13 17.59 -5.95 14.49
N LEU A 14 18.33 -5.29 13.59
CA LEU A 14 17.80 -4.20 12.78
C LEU A 14 16.62 -4.66 11.90
N VAL A 15 16.77 -5.78 11.19
CA VAL A 15 15.71 -6.35 10.36
C VAL A 15 14.50 -6.74 11.21
N SER A 16 14.71 -7.30 12.41
CA SER A 16 13.63 -7.70 13.30
C SER A 16 12.84 -6.49 13.82
N THR A 17 13.53 -5.42 14.23
CA THR A 17 12.88 -4.15 14.63
C THR A 17 12.11 -3.54 13.45
N LEU A 18 12.67 -3.56 12.25
CA LEU A 18 12.02 -3.06 11.05
C LEU A 18 10.72 -3.84 10.76
N LEU A 19 10.75 -5.17 10.80
CA LEU A 19 9.57 -6.01 10.59
C LEU A 19 8.50 -5.77 11.66
N LEU A 20 8.88 -5.56 12.91
CA LEU A 20 7.94 -5.22 13.98
C LEU A 20 7.22 -3.89 13.72
N ILE A 21 7.97 -2.86 13.33
CA ILE A 21 7.41 -1.56 12.98
C ILE A 21 6.46 -1.72 11.78
N MET A 22 6.90 -2.42 10.73
CA MET A 22 6.07 -2.67 9.55
C MET A 22 4.81 -3.47 9.87
N PHE A 23 4.86 -4.43 10.80
CA PHE A 23 3.70 -5.18 11.24
C PHE A 23 2.68 -4.29 11.96
N VAL A 24 3.12 -3.39 12.84
CA VAL A 24 2.24 -2.43 13.52
C VAL A 24 1.59 -1.49 12.50
N PHE A 25 2.35 -0.93 11.56
CA PHE A 25 1.78 -0.07 10.52
C PHE A 25 0.89 -0.84 9.53
N ALA A 26 1.19 -2.11 9.24
CA ALA A 26 0.36 -2.95 8.38
C ALA A 26 -0.98 -3.29 9.03
N THR A 27 -1.01 -3.55 10.35
CA THR A 27 -2.27 -3.79 11.08
C THR A 27 -3.14 -2.53 11.13
N VAL A 28 -2.55 -1.36 11.37
CA VAL A 28 -3.27 -0.07 11.30
C VAL A 28 -3.77 0.19 9.87
N GLY A 29 -2.92 -0.03 8.86
CA GLY A 29 -3.29 0.12 7.46
C GLY A 29 -4.42 -0.81 7.02
N LEU A 30 -4.42 -2.06 7.49
CA LEU A 30 -5.50 -3.02 7.24
C LEU A 30 -6.84 -2.56 7.82
N HIS A 31 -6.85 -1.97 9.01
CA HIS A 31 -8.09 -1.47 9.62
C HIS A 31 -8.62 -0.20 8.93
N LEU A 32 -7.73 0.65 8.41
CA LEU A 32 -8.12 1.91 7.77
C LEU A 32 -8.43 1.75 6.27
N PHE A 33 -7.71 0.86 5.58
CA PHE A 33 -7.69 0.74 4.12
C PHE A 33 -7.95 -0.68 3.62
N GLY A 34 -8.28 -1.63 4.50
CA GLY A 34 -8.60 -2.99 4.10
C GLY A 34 -9.80 -3.03 3.15
N GLY A 35 -9.62 -3.65 1.99
CA GLY A 35 -10.66 -3.76 0.95
C GLY A 35 -10.81 -2.51 0.07
N ALA A 36 -10.01 -1.47 0.27
CA ALA A 36 -10.09 -0.22 -0.50
C ALA A 36 -9.60 -0.37 -1.95
N ILE A 37 -8.55 -1.16 -2.16
CA ILE A 37 -7.93 -1.38 -3.46
C ILE A 37 -8.34 -2.77 -3.93
N THR A 38 -9.24 -2.85 -4.90
CA THR A 38 -9.70 -4.12 -5.47
C THR A 38 -9.92 -4.00 -6.96
N THR A 39 -9.74 -5.12 -7.67
CA THR A 39 -10.07 -5.27 -9.10
C THR A 39 -11.52 -5.70 -9.32
N ASP A 40 -12.28 -5.88 -8.24
CA ASP A 40 -13.67 -6.32 -8.31
C ASP A 40 -14.59 -5.24 -8.91
N ALA A 41 -14.96 -5.42 -10.17
CA ALA A 41 -15.90 -4.57 -10.90
C ALA A 41 -17.38 -4.89 -10.59
N SER A 42 -17.66 -5.92 -9.78
CA SER A 42 -19.05 -6.34 -9.49
C SER A 42 -19.83 -5.28 -8.72
N GLY A 43 -19.13 -4.46 -7.93
CA GLY A 43 -19.70 -3.42 -7.09
C GLY A 43 -19.95 -3.86 -5.63
N VAL A 44 -19.53 -5.08 -5.26
CA VAL A 44 -19.81 -5.68 -3.95
C VAL A 44 -18.90 -5.11 -2.85
N ILE A 45 -17.62 -4.88 -3.15
CA ILE A 45 -16.62 -4.40 -2.18
C ILE A 45 -16.41 -2.88 -2.30
N ILE A 46 -16.35 -2.35 -3.51
CA ILE A 46 -16.26 -0.91 -3.80
C ILE A 46 -17.30 -0.53 -4.84
N SER A 47 -17.76 0.72 -4.85
CA SER A 47 -18.70 1.18 -5.89
C SER A 47 -18.06 1.07 -7.27
N ARG A 48 -18.87 0.75 -8.30
CA ARG A 48 -18.37 0.58 -9.68
C ARG A 48 -17.66 1.82 -10.22
N GLU A 49 -18.12 3.01 -9.80
CA GLU A 49 -17.50 4.28 -10.16
C GLU A 49 -16.07 4.40 -9.59
N ARG A 50 -15.84 3.92 -8.35
CA ARG A 50 -14.50 3.87 -7.74
C ARG A 50 -13.61 2.83 -8.41
N ALA A 51 -14.13 1.65 -8.73
CA ALA A 51 -13.38 0.63 -9.46
C ALA A 51 -12.92 1.14 -10.83
N ALA A 52 -13.80 1.84 -11.56
CA ALA A 52 -13.48 2.46 -12.84
C ALA A 52 -12.46 3.60 -12.71
N ALA A 53 -12.59 4.46 -11.69
CA ALA A 53 -11.65 5.54 -11.45
C ALA A 53 -10.26 5.01 -11.04
N LEU A 54 -10.20 3.95 -10.23
CA LEU A 54 -8.96 3.29 -9.84
C LEU A 54 -8.28 2.64 -11.06
N ALA A 55 -9.03 1.97 -11.91
CA ALA A 55 -8.52 1.39 -13.16
C ALA A 55 -8.01 2.45 -14.14
N ALA A 56 -8.66 3.61 -14.22
CA ALA A 56 -8.26 4.74 -15.07
C ALA A 56 -7.06 5.51 -14.51
N SER A 57 -6.74 5.36 -13.22
CA SER A 57 -5.60 6.04 -12.61
C SER A 57 -4.26 5.45 -13.09
N PRO A 58 -3.14 6.21 -12.99
CA PRO A 58 -1.81 5.69 -13.26
C PRO A 58 -1.46 4.44 -12.42
N PHE A 59 -2.09 4.29 -11.25
CA PHE A 59 -1.95 3.11 -10.39
C PHE A 59 -2.58 1.87 -11.03
N GLY A 60 -3.80 1.99 -11.55
CA GLY A 60 -4.49 0.92 -12.27
C GLY A 60 -3.81 0.57 -13.59
N ALA A 61 -3.37 1.59 -14.35
CA ALA A 61 -2.64 1.41 -15.60
C ALA A 61 -1.30 0.68 -15.43
N ALA A 62 -0.63 0.86 -14.28
CA ALA A 62 0.61 0.18 -13.93
C ALA A 62 0.40 -1.16 -13.20
N ASN A 63 -0.85 -1.61 -13.04
CA ASN A 63 -1.22 -2.87 -12.41
C ASN A 63 -0.72 -3.01 -10.95
N TYR A 64 -0.74 -1.92 -10.19
CA TYR A 64 -0.23 -1.87 -8.81
C TYR A 64 -1.18 -2.41 -7.74
N TYR A 65 -2.26 -3.10 -8.11
CA TYR A 65 -3.23 -3.68 -7.18
C TYR A 65 -2.65 -4.57 -6.05
N PRO A 66 -1.54 -5.32 -6.25
CA PRO A 66 -0.91 -6.06 -5.15
C PRO A 66 -0.34 -5.17 -4.03
N ILE A 67 -0.08 -3.89 -4.33
CA ILE A 67 0.38 -2.88 -3.38
C ILE A 67 -0.84 -2.33 -2.65
N SER A 68 -1.37 -3.13 -1.72
CA SER A 68 -2.57 -2.83 -0.97
C SER A 68 -2.41 -3.19 0.51
N PHE A 69 -3.38 -2.77 1.32
CA PHE A 69 -3.51 -3.15 2.72
C PHE A 69 -4.66 -4.14 2.92
N ASN A 70 -4.96 -4.99 1.93
CA ASN A 70 -6.06 -5.94 2.04
C ASN A 70 -5.74 -7.14 2.94
N ASP A 71 -4.46 -7.43 3.12
CA ASP A 71 -3.95 -8.50 3.98
C ASP A 71 -2.63 -8.08 4.62
N ILE A 72 -2.26 -8.72 5.72
CA ILE A 72 -1.02 -8.38 6.45
C ILE A 72 0.24 -8.56 5.58
N PRO A 73 0.41 -9.66 4.83
CA PRO A 73 1.55 -9.81 3.91
C PRO A 73 1.64 -8.69 2.86
N SER A 74 0.56 -8.36 2.16
CA SER A 74 0.55 -7.28 1.15
C SER A 74 0.77 -5.90 1.77
N GLY A 75 0.25 -5.66 2.98
CA GLY A 75 0.51 -4.44 3.75
C GLY A 75 1.99 -4.27 4.12
N MET A 76 2.67 -5.36 4.49
CA MET A 76 4.12 -5.31 4.75
C MET A 76 4.92 -5.06 3.46
N VAL A 77 4.56 -5.68 2.33
CA VAL A 77 5.20 -5.40 1.03
C VAL A 77 5.00 -3.94 0.62
N THR A 78 3.80 -3.40 0.82
CA THR A 78 3.47 -2.00 0.57
C THR A 78 4.34 -1.04 1.41
N LEU A 79 4.54 -1.34 2.69
CA LEU A 79 5.39 -0.54 3.57
C LEU A 79 6.88 -0.65 3.20
N PHE A 80 7.35 -1.83 2.81
CA PHE A 80 8.71 -2.01 2.32
C PHE A 80 8.96 -1.17 1.09
N GLU A 81 8.00 -1.17 0.16
CA GLU A 81 8.04 -0.38 -1.04
C GLU A 81 8.02 1.13 -0.79
N PHE A 82 7.30 1.60 0.24
CA PHE A 82 7.37 2.98 0.70
C PHE A 82 8.75 3.34 1.27
N LEU A 83 9.39 2.41 1.97
CA LEU A 83 10.71 2.59 2.57
C LEU A 83 11.81 2.75 1.52
N VAL A 84 11.65 2.12 0.35
CA VAL A 84 12.62 2.20 -0.77
C VAL A 84 12.47 3.51 -1.57
N VAL A 85 11.46 4.36 -1.31
CA VAL A 85 11.16 5.70 -1.91
C VAL A 85 11.05 5.74 -3.45
N ASN A 86 11.44 4.67 -4.16
CA ASN A 86 11.37 4.58 -5.59
C ASN A 86 9.91 4.73 -6.06
N LYS A 87 9.59 5.68 -6.94
CA LYS A 87 8.22 5.98 -7.41
C LYS A 87 7.17 6.30 -6.33
N TYR A 88 7.60 6.89 -5.21
CA TYR A 88 6.69 7.37 -4.15
C TYR A 88 5.53 8.24 -4.69
N ASP A 89 5.79 9.12 -5.66
CA ASP A 89 4.79 10.05 -6.18
C ASP A 89 3.59 9.38 -6.85
N VAL A 90 3.80 8.28 -7.58
CA VAL A 90 2.71 7.55 -8.27
C VAL A 90 1.81 6.84 -7.26
N ARG A 91 2.38 6.29 -6.19
CA ARG A 91 1.63 5.61 -5.12
C ARG A 91 0.88 6.59 -4.23
N ARG A 92 1.49 7.73 -3.88
CA ARG A 92 0.82 8.81 -3.16
C ARG A 92 -0.35 9.36 -3.97
N ALA A 93 -0.19 9.56 -5.28
CA ALA A 93 -1.27 10.03 -6.14
C ALA A 93 -2.47 9.06 -6.15
N GLY A 94 -2.23 7.74 -6.19
CA GLY A 94 -3.29 6.73 -6.08
C GLY A 94 -4.03 6.76 -4.75
N SER A 95 -3.31 6.89 -3.62
CA SER A 95 -3.92 7.01 -2.30
C SER A 95 -4.74 8.30 -2.14
N ASN A 96 -4.25 9.44 -2.67
CA ASN A 96 -5.00 10.69 -2.64
C ASN A 96 -6.29 10.64 -3.47
N ALA A 97 -6.26 9.98 -4.63
CA ALA A 97 -7.48 9.78 -5.43
C ALA A 97 -8.54 8.97 -4.67
N TYR A 98 -8.13 7.99 -3.85
CA TYR A 98 -9.05 7.26 -2.96
C TYR A 98 -9.63 8.15 -1.85
N TRP A 99 -8.79 8.96 -1.20
CA TRP A 99 -9.22 9.85 -0.12
C TRP A 99 -10.14 10.98 -0.56
N ASP A 100 -9.90 11.57 -1.73
CA ASP A 100 -10.76 12.63 -2.29
C ASP A 100 -12.18 12.08 -2.56
N GLN A 101 -12.29 10.89 -3.17
CA GLN A 101 -13.57 10.25 -3.47
C GLN A 101 -14.36 9.78 -2.24
N SER A 102 -13.77 9.80 -1.03
CA SER A 102 -14.45 9.43 0.22
C SER A 102 -14.98 10.61 1.04
N HIS A 103 -14.52 11.83 0.73
CA HIS A 103 -14.87 13.03 1.50
C HIS A 103 -15.47 14.16 0.65
N THR A 104 -15.29 14.13 -0.68
CA THR A 104 -15.97 15.05 -1.59
C THR A 104 -16.92 14.24 -2.48
N GLY A 105 -18.22 14.45 -2.33
CA GLY A 105 -19.23 13.90 -3.24
C GLY A 105 -19.19 14.54 -4.64
N ILE A 106 -18.02 14.97 -5.11
CA ILE A 106 -17.86 15.74 -6.35
C ILE A 106 -17.22 14.81 -7.38
N LYS A 107 -18.09 14.31 -8.26
CA LYS A 107 -17.70 13.66 -9.51
C LYS A 107 -16.90 14.67 -10.32
N ALA A 108 -15.64 14.37 -10.60
CA ALA A 108 -14.91 15.06 -11.66
C ALA A 108 -15.59 14.71 -12.99
N THR A 109 -16.40 15.65 -13.46
CA THR A 109 -16.86 15.75 -14.87
C THR A 109 -15.70 15.80 -15.83
#